data_AF-A0AB36EYP1-F1
#
_entry.id   AF-A0AB36EYP1-F1
#
_cell.length_a   1.000
_cell.length_b   1.000
_cell.length_c   1.000
_cell.angle_alpha   90.00
_cell.angle_beta   90.00
_cell.angle_gamma   90.00
#
_symmetry.space_group_name_H-M   'P 1'
#
loop_
_entity.id
_entity.type
_entity.pdbx_description
1 polymer ?
#
loop_
_entity_poly.entity_id
_entity_poly.type
_entity_poly.pdbx_seq_one_letter_code
_entity_poly.pdbx_strand_id
1 'polypeptide(L)'
;MEFAFYFAAGVAVVSTLRVITNTNPVHALLYLIVSLLAVSMCFFALGAPFAGALEIIVYAGAIMVLFVFVVMMLNLGPAVVEQERKWLTPGIWVSPAALSFALLAELLYVLFSQQSGAAIGHTTVDAKAVGISLFGPYLLAVELASMLLLAALVAAYHLGRHEAKE
;
A
#
# COMPACT_ATOMS: atom_id res chain seq x y z
N MET A 1 -10.01 -0.68 -21.69
CA MET A 1 -9.41 -0.47 -20.36
C MET A 1 -9.06 -1.78 -19.65
N GLU A 2 -9.72 -2.90 -19.97
CA GLU A 2 -9.45 -4.21 -19.34
C GLU A 2 -8.01 -4.70 -19.47
N PHE A 3 -7.40 -4.59 -20.66
CA PHE A 3 -5.99 -4.98 -20.82
C PHE A 3 -5.06 -4.19 -19.90
N ALA A 4 -5.23 -2.86 -19.82
CA ALA A 4 -4.44 -2.02 -18.94
C ALA A 4 -4.65 -2.39 -17.46
N PHE A 5 -5.88 -2.73 -17.06
CA PHE A 5 -6.19 -3.21 -15.72
C PHE A 5 -5.46 -4.51 -15.41
N TYR A 6 -5.60 -5.55 -16.23
CA TYR A 6 -4.97 -6.85 -15.96
C TYR A 6 -3.45 -6.80 -16.04
N PHE A 7 -2.91 -6.01 -16.96
CA PHE A 7 -1.46 -5.78 -17.04
C PHE A 7 -0.94 -5.10 -15.76
N ALA A 8 -1.58 -4.01 -15.33
CA ALA A 8 -1.21 -3.31 -14.12
C ALA A 8 -1.38 -4.18 -12.86
N ALA A 9 -2.47 -4.95 -12.77
CA ALA A 9 -2.69 -5.90 -11.68
C ALA A 9 -1.58 -6.95 -11.61
N GLY A 10 -1.16 -7.50 -12.76
CA GLY A 10 -0.03 -8.43 -12.84
C GLY A 10 1.27 -7.80 -12.34
N VAL A 11 1.57 -6.56 -12.76
CA VAL A 11 2.75 -5.82 -12.30
C VAL A 11 2.67 -5.57 -10.78
N ALA A 12 1.52 -5.17 -10.25
CA ALA A 12 1.34 -4.93 -8.82
C ALA A 12 1.60 -6.19 -7.98
N VAL A 13 1.07 -7.34 -8.41
CA VAL A 13 1.27 -8.63 -7.71
C VAL A 13 2.73 -9.05 -7.74
N VAL A 14 3.38 -9.02 -8.92
CA VAL A 14 4.79 -9.41 -9.05
C VAL A 14 5.70 -8.48 -8.26
N SER A 15 5.45 -7.17 -8.32
CA SER A 15 6.21 -6.19 -7.54
C SER A 15 6.02 -6.40 -6.05
N THR A 16 4.80 -6.62 -5.56
CA THR A 16 4.53 -6.89 -4.14
C THR A 16 5.22 -8.16 -3.66
N LEU A 17 5.23 -9.22 -4.48
CA LEU A 17 6.00 -10.43 -4.17
C LEU A 17 7.50 -10.12 -4.02
N ARG A 18 8.04 -9.23 -4.87
CA ARG A 18 9.43 -8.77 -4.78
C ARG A 18 9.68 -7.89 -3.55
N VAL A 19 8.72 -7.11 -3.08
CA VAL A 19 8.84 -6.37 -1.81
C VAL A 19 9.09 -7.33 -0.65
N ILE A 20 8.27 -8.39 -0.56
CA ILE A 20 8.26 -9.31 0.58
C ILE A 20 9.46 -10.26 0.57
N THR A 21 9.94 -10.62 -0.63
CA THR A 21 11.04 -11.60 -0.79
C THR A 21 12.44 -10.99 -0.82
N ASN A 22 12.55 -9.67 -0.97
CA ASN A 22 13.84 -9.01 -1.12
C ASN A 22 14.41 -8.59 0.23
N THR A 23 15.66 -8.97 0.50
CA THR A 23 16.35 -8.70 1.77
C THR A 23 16.97 -7.31 1.84
N ASN A 24 17.06 -6.60 0.72
CA ASN A 24 17.56 -5.23 0.70
C ASN A 24 16.39 -4.23 0.86
N PRO A 25 16.33 -3.45 1.96
CA PRO A 25 15.20 -2.56 2.26
C PRO A 25 14.95 -1.50 1.19
N VAL A 26 16.02 -0.94 0.58
CA VAL A 26 15.88 0.07 -0.47
C VAL A 26 15.22 -0.54 -1.71
N HIS A 27 15.66 -1.73 -2.13
CA HIS A 27 15.07 -2.40 -3.28
C HIS A 27 13.63 -2.83 -2.99
N ALA A 28 13.33 -3.31 -1.77
CA ALA A 28 11.97 -3.62 -1.35
C ALA A 28 11.05 -2.39 -1.45
N LEU A 29 11.49 -1.22 -0.96
CA LEU A 29 10.72 0.02 -1.08
C LEU A 29 10.52 0.47 -2.53
N LEU A 30 11.52 0.32 -3.40
CA LEU A 30 11.37 0.64 -4.82
C LEU A 30 10.35 -0.27 -5.51
N TYR A 31 10.37 -1.57 -5.22
CA TYR A 31 9.33 -2.49 -5.70
C TYR A 31 7.95 -2.13 -5.15
N LEU A 32 7.86 -1.62 -3.92
CA LEU A 32 6.60 -1.18 -3.35
C LEU A 32 6.06 0.03 -4.11
N ILE A 33 6.90 1.03 -4.41
CA ILE A 33 6.52 2.17 -5.24
C ILE A 33 5.99 1.70 -6.61
N VAL A 34 6.67 0.76 -7.27
CA VAL A 34 6.19 0.20 -8.54
C VAL A 34 4.82 -0.47 -8.37
N SER A 35 4.59 -1.20 -7.28
CA SER A 35 3.29 -1.80 -6.97
C SER A 35 2.19 -0.73 -6.80
N LEU A 36 2.43 0.31 -6.01
CA LEU A 36 1.46 1.38 -5.76
C LEU A 36 1.13 2.16 -7.04
N LEU A 37 2.13 2.42 -7.89
CA LEU A 37 1.90 3.04 -9.20
C LEU A 37 1.07 2.12 -10.12
N ALA A 38 1.30 0.81 -10.08
CA ALA A 38 0.49 -0.14 -10.83
C ALA A 38 -0.95 -0.22 -10.29
N VAL A 39 -1.15 -0.17 -8.96
CA VAL A 39 -2.47 -0.06 -8.33
C VAL A 39 -3.18 1.24 -8.73
N SER A 40 -2.47 2.36 -8.81
CA SER A 40 -3.03 3.61 -9.34
C SER A 40 -3.54 3.44 -10.78
N MET A 41 -2.83 2.69 -11.63
CA MET A 41 -3.29 2.39 -12.99
C MET A 41 -4.55 1.51 -12.98
N CYS A 42 -4.68 0.59 -12.03
CA CYS A 42 -5.92 -0.16 -11.82
C CYS A 42 -7.07 0.77 -11.44
N PHE A 43 -6.86 1.77 -10.57
CA PHE A 43 -7.89 2.76 -10.23
C PHE A 43 -8.30 3.61 -11.42
N PHE A 44 -7.36 4.05 -12.26
CA PHE A 44 -7.71 4.74 -13.51
C PHE A 44 -8.54 3.85 -14.44
N ALA A 45 -8.16 2.59 -14.60
CA ALA A 45 -8.90 1.65 -15.45
C ALA A 45 -10.31 1.31 -14.92
N LEU A 46 -10.51 1.37 -13.59
CA LEU A 46 -11.82 1.21 -12.94
C LEU A 46 -12.69 2.47 -12.99
N GLY A 47 -12.20 3.59 -13.53
CA GLY A 47 -12.93 4.85 -13.58
C GLY A 47 -12.88 5.64 -12.26
N ALA A 48 -11.86 5.44 -11.44
CA ALA A 48 -11.63 6.16 -10.17
C ALA A 48 -10.40 7.09 -10.27
N PRO A 49 -10.44 8.16 -11.11
CA PRO A 49 -9.28 9.03 -11.34
C PRO A 49 -8.83 9.78 -10.08
N PHE A 50 -9.75 10.16 -9.21
CA PHE A 50 -9.42 10.81 -7.93
C PHE A 50 -8.62 9.89 -7.00
N ALA A 51 -9.02 8.61 -6.90
CA ALA A 51 -8.31 7.62 -6.10
C ALA A 51 -6.92 7.32 -6.68
N GLY A 52 -6.81 7.14 -7.99
CA GLY A 52 -5.52 6.96 -8.67
C GLY A 52 -4.57 8.15 -8.45
N ALA A 53 -5.07 9.38 -8.60
CA ALA A 53 -4.26 10.57 -8.36
C ALA A 53 -3.77 10.66 -6.90
N LEU A 54 -4.62 10.35 -5.91
CA LEU A 54 -4.21 10.31 -4.51
C LEU A 54 -3.21 9.18 -4.21
N GLU A 55 -3.33 8.03 -4.86
CA GLU A 55 -2.37 6.93 -4.75
C GLU A 55 -0.96 7.38 -5.18
N ILE A 56 -0.87 8.12 -6.28
CA ILE A 56 0.41 8.67 -6.77
C ILE A 56 0.95 9.75 -5.84
N ILE A 57 0.13 10.75 -5.49
CA ILE A 57 0.61 11.94 -4.78
C ILE A 57 0.88 11.64 -3.30
N VAL A 58 -0.02 10.92 -2.64
CA VAL A 58 0.04 10.71 -1.18
C VAL A 58 0.82 9.43 -0.87
N TYR A 59 0.39 8.28 -1.39
CA TYR A 59 0.99 7.00 -1.01
C TYR A 59 2.39 6.84 -1.61
N ALA A 60 2.51 6.86 -2.93
CA ALA A 60 3.82 6.76 -3.59
C ALA A 60 4.66 8.04 -3.41
N GLY A 61 4.03 9.22 -3.41
CA GLY A 61 4.73 10.50 -3.43
C GLY A 61 5.19 11.02 -2.07
N ALA A 62 4.37 10.94 -1.03
CA ALA A 62 4.73 11.48 0.29
C ALA A 62 5.16 10.37 1.26
N ILE A 63 4.33 9.34 1.42
CA ILE A 63 4.55 8.30 2.42
C ILE A 63 5.78 7.47 2.05
N MET A 64 5.84 6.92 0.83
CA MET A 64 6.99 6.11 0.43
C MET A 64 8.30 6.89 0.38
N VAL A 65 8.26 8.19 0.04
CA VAL A 65 9.45 9.05 0.07
C VAL A 65 9.97 9.21 1.50
N LEU A 66 9.09 9.39 2.50
CA LEU A 66 9.48 9.41 3.91
C LEU A 66 10.15 8.08 4.32
N PHE A 67 9.58 6.93 3.92
CA PHE A 67 10.19 5.63 4.21
C PHE A 67 11.57 5.46 3.57
N VAL A 68 11.71 5.83 2.29
CA VAL A 68 13.00 5.79 1.58
C VAL A 68 14.02 6.67 2.29
N PHE A 69 13.63 7.88 2.67
CA PHE A 69 14.51 8.81 3.40
C PHE A 69 14.98 8.21 4.73
N VAL A 70 14.06 7.68 5.54
CA VAL A 70 14.38 7.08 6.84
C VAL A 70 15.29 5.86 6.68
N VAL A 71 14.98 4.95 5.76
CA VAL A 71 15.79 3.75 5.50
C VAL A 71 17.19 4.12 5.02
N MET A 72 17.32 5.15 4.19
CA MET A 72 18.62 5.64 3.73
C MET A 72 19.41 6.33 4.85
N MET A 73 18.76 7.13 5.68
CA MET A 73 19.40 7.80 6.83
C MET A 73 19.93 6.79 7.86
N LEU A 74 19.17 5.72 8.12
CA LEU A 74 19.58 4.64 9.00
C LEU A 74 20.70 3.75 8.41
N ASN A 75 20.96 3.89 7.10
CA ASN A 75 21.98 3.18 6.33
C ASN A 75 22.16 1.73 6.80
N LEU A 76 21.07 0.95 6.71
CA LEU A 76 21.01 -0.44 7.16
C LEU A 76 22.10 -1.25 6.44
N GLY A 77 23.19 -1.55 7.17
CA GLY A 77 24.39 -2.14 6.61
C GLY A 77 24.25 -3.61 6.19
N PRO A 78 25.30 -4.21 5.59
CA PRO A 78 25.28 -5.57 5.06
C PRO A 78 24.89 -6.65 6.09
N ALA A 79 25.15 -6.40 7.38
CA ALA A 79 24.80 -7.30 8.47
C ALA A 79 23.27 -7.53 8.60
N VAL A 80 22.46 -6.49 8.37
CA VAL A 80 21.00 -6.60 8.39
C VAL A 80 20.52 -7.49 7.24
N VAL A 81 21.08 -7.30 6.04
CA VAL A 81 20.73 -8.09 4.85
C VAL A 81 21.06 -9.57 5.05
N GLU A 82 22.20 -9.89 5.69
CA GLU A 82 22.57 -11.26 5.98
C GLU A 82 21.66 -11.91 7.04
N GLN A 83 21.27 -11.15 8.06
CA GLN A 83 20.31 -11.61 9.07
C GLN A 83 18.93 -11.90 8.45
N GLU A 84 18.40 -10.98 7.66
CA GLU A 84 17.11 -11.15 6.95
C GLU A 84 17.14 -12.40 6.06
N ARG A 85 18.25 -12.65 5.36
CA ARG A 85 18.42 -13.86 4.54
C ARG A 85 18.34 -15.15 5.36
N LYS A 86 18.82 -15.15 6.62
CA LYS A 86 18.73 -16.31 7.52
C LYS A 86 17.30 -16.53 8.02
N TRP A 87 16.50 -15.47 8.09
CA TRP A 87 15.09 -15.54 8.51
C TRP A 87 14.17 -16.00 7.38
N LEU A 88 14.51 -15.71 6.13
CA LEU A 88 13.81 -16.21 4.93
C LEU A 88 14.14 -17.68 4.60
N THR A 89 14.17 -18.55 5.61
CA THR A 89 14.38 -19.99 5.41
C THR A 89 13.05 -20.75 5.25
N PRO A 90 13.05 -21.88 4.51
CA PRO A 90 11.89 -22.74 4.34
C PRO A 90 11.15 -23.10 5.63
N GLY A 91 11.87 -23.33 6.73
CA GLY A 91 11.25 -23.67 8.01
C GLY A 91 10.42 -22.54 8.64
N ILE A 92 10.72 -21.28 8.33
CA ILE A 92 10.07 -20.11 8.95
C ILE A 92 8.91 -19.59 8.10
N TRP A 93 9.09 -19.47 6.78
CA TRP A 93 8.06 -18.88 5.92
C TRP A 93 6.97 -19.85 5.45
N VAL A 94 7.17 -21.17 5.53
CA VAL A 94 6.21 -22.15 5.00
C VAL A 94 4.91 -22.15 5.80
N SER A 95 4.95 -22.07 7.14
CA SER A 95 3.73 -22.10 7.95
C SER A 95 2.87 -20.84 7.80
N PRO A 96 3.42 -19.59 7.82
CA PRO A 96 2.62 -18.40 7.53
C PRO A 96 2.14 -18.37 6.08
N ALA A 97 2.95 -18.84 5.12
CA ALA A 97 2.55 -18.89 3.72
C ALA A 97 1.40 -19.88 3.49
N ALA A 98 1.44 -21.07 4.12
CA ALA A 98 0.37 -22.05 4.03
C ALA A 98 -0.95 -21.51 4.62
N LEU A 99 -0.88 -20.85 5.78
CA LEU A 99 -2.04 -20.19 6.37
C LEU A 99 -2.59 -19.07 5.47
N SER A 100 -1.71 -18.22 4.96
CA SER A 100 -2.10 -17.11 4.07
C SER A 100 -2.74 -17.63 2.78
N PHE A 101 -2.24 -18.75 2.23
CA PHE A 101 -2.81 -19.38 1.05
C PHE A 101 -4.18 -20.02 1.34
N ALA A 102 -4.35 -20.64 2.51
CA ALA A 102 -5.65 -21.17 2.93
C ALA A 102 -6.70 -20.05 3.06
N LEU A 103 -6.34 -18.93 3.69
CA LEU A 103 -7.20 -17.75 3.79
C LEU A 103 -7.51 -17.14 2.42
N LEU A 104 -6.54 -17.09 1.51
CA LEU A 104 -6.76 -16.64 0.14
C LEU A 104 -7.72 -17.58 -0.61
N ALA A 105 -7.57 -18.90 -0.46
CA ALA A 105 -8.45 -19.87 -1.09
C ALA A 105 -9.90 -19.75 -0.58
N GLU A 106 -10.09 -19.52 0.72
CA GLU A 106 -11.41 -19.28 1.31
C GLU A 106 -12.02 -17.95 0.81
N LEU A 107 -11.22 -16.88 0.75
CA LEU A 107 -11.64 -15.60 0.19
C LEU A 107 -12.10 -15.76 -1.28
N LEU A 108 -11.33 -16.48 -2.09
CA LEU A 108 -11.67 -16.74 -3.50
C LEU A 108 -12.93 -17.61 -3.61
N TYR A 109 -13.10 -18.62 -2.75
CA TYR A 109 -14.31 -19.44 -2.71
C TYR A 109 -15.55 -18.58 -2.44
N VAL A 110 -15.51 -17.73 -1.41
CA VAL A 110 -16.61 -16.81 -1.08
C VAL A 110 -16.87 -15.85 -2.24
N LEU A 111 -15.83 -15.26 -2.82
CA LEU A 111 -15.95 -14.29 -3.91
C LEU A 111 -16.56 -14.91 -5.18
N PHE A 112 -16.16 -16.13 -5.55
CA PHE A 112 -16.71 -16.81 -6.73
C PHE A 112 -18.09 -17.45 -6.47
N SER A 113 -18.42 -17.75 -5.20
CA SER A 113 -19.75 -18.24 -4.83
C SER A 113 -20.83 -17.15 -4.94
N GLN A 114 -20.45 -15.87 -4.77
CA GLN A 114 -21.33 -14.73 -4.98
C GLN A 114 -21.11 -14.15 -6.38
N GLN A 115 -21.91 -14.60 -7.34
CA GLN A 115 -21.80 -14.17 -8.73
C GLN A 115 -22.18 -12.70 -8.88
N SER A 116 -21.19 -11.84 -8.70
CA SER A 116 -21.29 -10.39 -8.85
C SER A 116 -21.02 -10.06 -10.32
N GLY A 117 -22.07 -9.95 -11.14
CA GLY A 117 -21.97 -9.66 -12.59
C GLY A 117 -21.55 -8.22 -12.93
N ALA A 118 -20.75 -7.56 -12.09
CA ALA A 118 -20.32 -6.18 -12.31
C ALA A 118 -19.21 -6.14 -13.37
N ALA A 119 -19.53 -5.63 -14.56
CA ALA A 119 -18.56 -5.40 -15.61
C ALA A 119 -17.56 -4.29 -15.23
N ILE A 120 -16.29 -4.46 -15.62
CA ILE A 120 -15.21 -3.52 -15.34
C ILE A 120 -15.42 -2.24 -16.18
N GLY A 121 -15.57 -1.09 -15.51
CA GLY A 121 -15.30 0.22 -16.09
C GLY A 121 -16.43 0.86 -16.92
N HIS A 122 -17.65 0.95 -16.40
CA HIS A 122 -18.74 1.66 -17.10
C HIS A 122 -19.04 3.08 -16.58
N THR A 123 -18.64 3.43 -15.35
CA THR A 123 -18.94 4.75 -14.76
C THR A 123 -17.70 5.38 -14.16
N THR A 124 -17.18 6.42 -14.81
CA THR A 124 -16.12 7.26 -14.24
C THR A 124 -16.70 8.12 -13.12
N VAL A 125 -16.13 8.03 -11.93
CA VAL A 125 -16.51 8.85 -10.78
C VAL A 125 -15.64 10.11 -10.77
N ASP A 126 -16.28 11.26 -10.96
CA ASP A 126 -15.60 12.56 -10.94
C ASP A 126 -15.12 12.92 -9.52
N ALA A 127 -13.97 13.60 -9.43
CA ALA A 127 -13.40 14.06 -8.16
C ALA A 127 -14.37 14.98 -7.40
N LYS A 128 -15.14 15.79 -8.13
CA LYS A 128 -16.18 16.64 -7.53
C LYS A 128 -17.26 15.82 -6.83
N ALA A 129 -17.68 14.70 -7.42
CA ALA A 129 -18.69 13.82 -6.81
C ALA A 129 -18.17 13.22 -5.51
N VAL A 130 -16.90 12.81 -5.48
CA VAL A 130 -16.24 12.34 -4.25
C VAL A 130 -16.20 13.47 -3.21
N GLY A 131 -15.84 14.69 -3.59
CA GLY A 131 -15.82 15.84 -2.69
C GLY A 131 -17.19 16.18 -2.09
N ILE A 132 -18.26 16.15 -2.89
CA ILE A 132 -19.63 16.37 -2.39
C ILE A 132 -20.01 15.31 -1.36
N SER A 133 -19.65 14.04 -1.58
CA SER A 133 -19.88 12.97 -0.62
C SER A 133 -19.05 13.15 0.65
N LEU A 134 -17.78 13.52 0.49
CA LEU A 134 -16.82 13.68 1.58
C LEU A 134 -17.23 14.80 2.55
N PHE A 135 -17.74 15.92 2.03
CA PHE A 135 -18.17 17.08 2.82
C PHE A 135 -19.68 17.14 3.08
N GLY A 136 -20.46 16.19 2.56
CA GLY A 136 -21.88 16.03 2.86
C GLY A 136 -22.09 14.92 3.89
N PRO A 137 -22.44 13.70 3.47
CA PRO A 137 -22.68 12.58 4.37
C PRO A 137 -21.48 12.20 5.25
N TYR A 138 -20.25 12.41 4.77
CA TYR A 138 -19.03 12.01 5.49
C TYR A 138 -18.31 13.17 6.19
N LEU A 139 -18.96 14.31 6.41
CA LEU A 139 -18.35 15.49 7.02
C LEU A 139 -17.66 15.17 8.36
N LEU A 140 -18.32 14.39 9.22
CA LEU A 140 -17.75 13.97 10.51
C LEU A 140 -16.51 13.09 10.33
N ALA A 141 -16.44 12.27 9.28
CA ALA A 141 -15.26 11.46 9.00
C ALA A 141 -14.05 12.32 8.61
N VAL A 142 -14.28 13.42 7.88
CA VAL A 142 -13.22 14.39 7.55
C VAL A 142 -12.69 15.07 8.82
N GLU A 143 -13.58 15.52 9.69
CA GLU A 143 -13.19 16.16 10.95
C GLU A 143 -12.39 15.21 11.84
N LEU A 144 -12.86 13.97 12.01
CA LEU A 144 -12.15 12.95 12.77
C LEU A 144 -10.81 12.56 12.15
N ALA A 145 -10.72 12.50 10.82
CA ALA A 145 -9.45 12.26 10.13
C ALA A 145 -8.44 13.40 10.37
N SER A 146 -8.90 14.66 10.44
CA SER A 146 -8.03 15.79 10.78
C SER A 146 -7.49 15.69 12.21
N MET A 147 -8.33 15.27 13.17
CA MET A 147 -7.94 15.05 14.56
C MET A 147 -6.99 13.85 14.69
N LEU A 148 -7.19 12.80 13.90
CA LEU A 148 -6.27 11.65 13.82
C LEU A 148 -4.88 12.09 13.33
N LEU A 149 -4.80 12.90 12.28
CA LEU A 149 -3.52 13.40 11.77
C LEU A 149 -2.83 14.34 12.76
N LEU A 150 -3.59 15.18 13.45
CA LEU A 150 -3.05 16.04 14.52
C LEU A 150 -2.47 15.19 15.66
N ALA A 151 -3.22 14.18 16.13
CA ALA A 151 -2.76 13.28 17.17
C ALA A 151 -1.51 12.49 16.75
N ALA A 152 -1.49 12.00 15.50
CA ALA A 152 -0.34 11.30 14.93
C ALA A 152 0.90 12.20 14.88
N LEU A 153 0.75 13.48 14.51
CA LEU A 153 1.85 14.44 14.49
C LEU A 153 2.40 14.71 15.90
N VAL A 154 1.52 14.92 16.89
CA VAL A 154 1.94 15.13 18.29
C VAL A 154 2.67 13.91 18.83
N ALA A 155 2.13 12.71 18.57
CA ALA A 155 2.74 11.45 19.01
C ALA A 155 4.10 11.20 18.34
N ALA A 156 4.19 11.38 17.02
CA ALA A 156 5.43 11.22 16.26
C ALA A 156 6.50 12.21 16.71
N TYR A 157 6.13 13.47 16.97
CA TYR A 157 7.05 14.48 17.51
C TYR A 157 7.57 14.10 18.91
N HIS A 158 6.67 13.70 19.82
CA HIS A 158 7.06 13.37 21.18
C HIS A 158 7.94 12.11 21.25
N LEU A 159 7.68 11.12 20.40
CA LEU A 159 8.48 9.89 20.31
C LEU A 159 9.81 10.10 19.57
N GLY A 160 9.80 10.92 18.51
CA GLY A 160 10.98 11.16 17.67
C GLY A 160 11.96 12.17 18.25
N ARG A 161 11.56 12.98 19.25
CA ARG A 161 12.50 13.90 19.90
C ARG A 161 13.50 13.10 20.73
N HIS A 162 14.79 13.27 20.44
CA HIS A 162 15.84 12.85 21.36
C HIS A 162 16.00 13.95 22.41
N GLU A 163 15.64 13.65 23.66
CA GLU A 163 16.09 14.49 24.78
C GLU A 163 17.62 14.36 24.85
N ALA A 164 18.32 15.48 24.66
CA ALA A 164 19.73 15.55 24.99
C ALA A 164 19.85 15.29 26.50
N LYS A 165 20.26 14.07 26.87
CA LYS A 165 20.71 13.80 28.22
C LYS A 165 21.98 14.61 28.43
N GLU A 166 21.87 15.70 29.18
CA GLU A 166 23.02 16.33 29.84
C GLU A 166 23.72 15.34 30.78
#